data_AF-A0A0F2JPC8-F1
#
_entry.id   AF-A0A0F2JPC8-F1
#
_cell.length_a   1.000
_cell.length_b   1.000
_cell.length_c   1.000
_cell.angle_alpha   90.00
_cell.angle_beta   90.00
_cell.angle_gamma   90.00
#
_symmetry.space_group_name_H-M   'P 1'
#
loop_
_entity.id
_entity.type
_entity.pdbx_description
1 polymer ?
#
loop_
_entity_poly.entity_id
_entity_poly.type
_entity_poly.pdbx_seq_one_letter_code
_entity_poly.pdbx_strand_id
1 'polypeptide(L)' 'MKKFICSVCGYVFEGNEAPEQCPHCKSPREKFMEKVMA' A
#
# COMPACT_ATOMS: atom_id res chain seq x y z
N MET A 1 7.19 -10.80 -4.88
CA MET A 1 5.91 -10.12 -4.60
C MET A 1 6.20 -8.97 -3.66
N LYS A 2 5.66 -7.77 -3.92
CA LYS A 2 5.89 -6.58 -3.09
C LYS A 2 4.74 -6.41 -2.09
N LYS A 3 5.04 -5.81 -0.95
CA LYS A 3 4.05 -5.51 0.08
C LYS A 3 3.94 -4.00 0.22
N PHE A 4 2.73 -3.47 0.13
CA PHE A 4 2.45 -2.05 0.20
C PHE A 4 1.61 -1.78 1.45
N ILE A 5 2.14 -0.96 2.35
CA ILE A 5 1.48 -0.65 3.63
C ILE A 5 1.03 0.80 3.59
N CYS A 6 -0.27 1.04 3.78
CA CYS A 6 -0.83 2.39 3.86
C CYS A 6 -0.34 3.06 5.15
N SER A 7 0.40 4.16 5.02
CA SER A 7 0.88 4.95 6.17
C SER A 7 -0.23 5.67 6.94
N VAL A 8 -1.44 5.75 6.39
CA VAL A 8 -2.58 6.45 7.00
C VAL A 8 -3.40 5.54 7.91
N CYS A 9 -3.76 4.34 7.44
CA CYS A 9 -4.61 3.41 8.20
C CYS A 9 -3.97 2.05 8.50
N GLY A 10 -2.77 1.77 8.00
CA GLY A 10 -2.09 0.49 8.19
C GLY A 10 -2.56 -0.64 7.25
N TYR A 11 -3.47 -0.38 6.31
CA TYR A 11 -3.92 -1.39 5.34
C TYR A 11 -2.74 -1.96 4.54
N VAL A 12 -2.73 -3.28 4.37
CA VAL A 12 -1.67 -4.02 3.71
C VAL A 12 -2.18 -4.57 2.39
N PHE A 13 -1.52 -4.21 1.30
CA PHE A 13 -1.77 -4.74 -0.03
C PHE A 13 -0.57 -5.57 -0.50
N GLU A 14 -0.82 -6.74 -1.08
CA GLU A 14 0.22 -7.63 -1.60
C GLU A 14 0.04 -7.79 -3.11
N GLY A 15 1.05 -7.40 -3.88
CA GLY A 15 0.95 -7.35 -5.34
C GLY A 15 2.24 -6.88 -5.99
N ASN A 16 2.15 -6.50 -7.27
CA ASN A 16 3.29 -5.90 -7.98
C ASN A 16 3.37 -4.38 -7.77
N GLU A 17 2.23 -3.72 -7.57
CA GLU A 17 2.11 -2.25 -7.52
C GLU A 17 1.08 -1.84 -6.45
N ALA A 18 1.23 -0.65 -5.86
CA ALA A 18 0.25 -0.11 -4.92
C ALA A 18 -1.05 0.30 -5.64
N PRO A 19 -2.23 0.11 -5.02
CA PRO A 19 -3.49 0.59 -5.60
C PRO A 19 -3.53 2.12 -5.68
N GLU A 20 -4.29 2.67 -6.65
CA GLU A 20 -4.43 4.12 -6.84
C GLU A 20 -4.97 4.84 -5.60
N GLN A 21 -5.87 4.18 -4.88
CA GLN A 21 -6.41 4.63 -3.60
C GLN A 21 -6.47 3.46 -2.62
N CYS A 22 -6.27 3.77 -1.34
CA CYS A 22 -6.44 2.78 -0.28
C CYS A 22 -7.92 2.35 -0.22
N PRO A 23 -8.24 1.05 -0.33
CA PRO A 23 -9.62 0.58 -0.29
C PRO A 23 -10.29 0.79 1.08
N HIS A 24 -9.49 0.98 2.14
CA HIS A 24 -9.99 1.15 3.50
C HIS A 24 -10.22 2.62 3.88
N CYS A 25 -9.28 3.52 3.56
CA CYS A 25 -9.35 4.93 3.99
C CYS A 25 -9.40 5.93 2.83
N LYS A 26 -9.36 5.46 1.58
CA LYS A 26 -9.38 6.27 0.34
C LYS A 26 -8.20 7.23 0.17
N SER A 27 -7.13 7.09 0.96
CA SER A 27 -5.90 7.86 0.78
C SER A 27 -5.22 7.54 -0.56
N PRO A 28 -4.53 8.50 -1.19
CA PRO A 28 -3.89 8.30 -2.48
C PRO A 28 -2.73 7.30 -2.40
N ARG A 29 -2.37 6.69 -3.55
CA ARG A 29 -1.28 5.71 -3.67
C ARG A 29 0.05 6.14 -3.05
N GLU A 30 0.31 7.45 -3.06
CA GLU A 30 1.52 8.10 -2.54
C GLU A 30 1.71 7.86 -1.04
N LYS A 31 0.63 7.50 -0.32
CA LYS A 31 0.66 7.16 1.09
C LYS A 31 1.05 5.70 1.35
N PHE A 32 1.23 4.87 0.32
CA PHE A 32 1.69 3.49 0.49
C PHE A 32 3.22 3.43 0.55
N MET A 33 3.73 2.69 1.54
CA MET A 33 5.14 2.36 1.68
C MET A 33 5.40 0.97 1.10
N GLU A 34 6.32 0.86 0.14
CA GLU A 34 6.79 -0.41 -0.39
C GLU A 34 7.73 -1.10 0.61
N LYS A 35 7.46 -2.36 0.88
CA LYS A 35 8.32 -3.30 1.61
C LYS A 35 8.63 -4.44 0.64
N VAL A 36 9.82 -4.41 0.06
CA VAL A 36 10.39 -5.55 -0.66
C VAL A 36 10.99 -6.45 0.41
N MET A 37 10.40 -7.63 0.61
CA MET A 37 11.06 -8.67 1.38
C MET A 37 12.18 -9.21 0.48
N ALA A 38 13.43 -8.93 0.84
CA ALA A 38 14.61 -9.50 0.18
C ALA A 38 14.77 -10.98 0.56
#